data_AF-A0A9W4RGF2-F1
#
_entry.id   AF-A0A9W4RGF2-F1
#
_cell.length_a   1.000
_cell.length_b   1.000
_cell.length_c   1.000
_cell.angle_alpha   90.00
_cell.angle_beta   90.00
_cell.angle_gamma   90.00
#
_symmetry.space_group_name_H-M   'P 1'
#
loop_
_entity.id
_entity.type
_entity.pdbx_description
1 polymer ?
#
loop_
_entity_poly.entity_id
_entity_poly.type
_entity_poly.pdbx_seq_one_letter_code
_entity_poly.pdbx_strand_id
1 'polypeptide(L)'
;MNESSALRSVSVSDGRMAIEGSQARYVQGAARRFRLRAAGLRFVGGYESRDGRLDDGQRILAEAHVADGSLRRAGTDGEAGAIGLVLRRLAASGEPPRLLLMLGYRQEGDAEVPFAEAFLAPAVFDALKADMLTGLAQEITLSATTSLWVREEDRALAEGHSLVWYLAPDADGRAIVPARGFIESIEWSSQLHHEPAAVGAPTAQAAAVPDQDSDEDWQESSAEQLRRINWSFKQLLLLLAFLMIIIAVK
;
A
#
# COMPACT_ATOMS: atom_id res chain seq x y z
N MET A 1 8.25 15.16 -40.46
CA MET A 1 8.46 16.31 -39.56
C MET A 1 9.05 15.75 -38.28
N ASN A 2 10.34 16.00 -38.03
CA ASN A 2 10.99 15.59 -36.79
C ASN A 2 10.61 16.61 -35.72
N GLU A 3 9.58 16.30 -34.94
CA GLU A 3 9.34 17.00 -33.68
C GLU A 3 10.45 16.55 -32.73
N SER A 4 11.53 17.34 -32.70
CA SER A 4 12.46 17.32 -31.58
C SER A 4 11.65 17.55 -30.33
N SER A 5 11.42 16.50 -29.55
CA SER A 5 10.94 16.59 -28.17
C SER A 5 11.86 17.58 -27.47
N ALA A 6 11.42 18.83 -27.36
CA ALA A 6 12.15 19.85 -26.63
C ALA A 6 12.40 19.29 -25.24
N LEU A 7 13.66 19.29 -24.82
CA LEU A 7 14.08 19.00 -23.46
C LEU A 7 13.22 19.86 -22.52
N ARG A 8 12.20 19.27 -21.90
CA ARG A 8 11.35 20.01 -20.95
C ARG A 8 12.11 20.06 -19.65
N SER A 9 12.69 21.22 -19.35
CA SER A 9 13.42 21.38 -18.09
C SER A 9 12.46 21.27 -16.91
N VAL A 10 12.91 20.61 -15.85
CA VAL A 10 12.16 20.44 -14.60
C VAL A 10 12.79 21.33 -13.55
N SER A 11 11.97 22.19 -12.94
CA SER A 11 12.38 23.03 -11.82
C SER A 11 11.69 22.54 -10.55
N VAL A 12 12.49 22.31 -9.50
CA VAL A 12 12.01 21.93 -8.17
C VAL A 12 12.53 22.94 -7.16
N SER A 13 11.61 23.64 -6.50
CA SER A 13 11.93 24.60 -5.43
C SER A 13 10.86 24.54 -4.34
N ASP A 14 11.29 24.58 -3.08
CA ASP A 14 10.41 24.60 -1.89
C ASP A 14 9.32 23.49 -1.88
N GLY A 15 9.66 22.27 -2.34
CA GLY A 15 8.71 21.15 -2.42
C GLY A 15 7.63 21.29 -3.49
N ARG A 16 7.81 22.24 -4.41
CA ARG A 16 6.99 22.45 -5.60
C ARG A 16 7.78 22.11 -6.85
N MET A 17 7.10 21.55 -7.84
CA MET A 17 7.67 21.22 -9.15
C MET A 17 6.88 21.92 -10.25
N ALA A 18 7.62 22.55 -11.17
CA ALA A 18 7.10 23.10 -12.40
C ALA A 18 7.87 22.52 -13.59
N ILE A 19 7.15 22.20 -14.65
CA ILE A 19 7.68 21.61 -15.88
C ILE A 19 7.58 22.65 -16.99
N GLU A 20 8.67 22.90 -17.69
CA GLU A 20 8.69 23.82 -18.82
C GLU A 20 7.65 23.44 -19.88
N GLY A 21 6.85 24.41 -20.33
CA GLY A 21 5.75 24.19 -21.27
C GLY A 21 4.46 23.65 -20.66
N SER A 22 4.42 23.39 -19.34
CA SER A 22 3.19 23.03 -18.62
C SER A 22 2.72 24.16 -17.72
N GLN A 23 1.41 24.44 -17.71
CA GLN A 23 0.81 25.35 -16.73
C GLN A 23 0.54 24.67 -15.38
N ALA A 24 0.58 23.34 -15.31
CA ALA A 24 0.33 22.60 -14.10
C ALA A 24 1.49 22.76 -13.10
N ARG A 25 1.13 22.98 -11.84
CA ARG A 25 2.06 22.99 -10.71
C ARG A 25 1.84 21.75 -9.85
N TYR A 26 2.94 21.19 -9.38
CA TYR A 26 2.92 19.97 -8.58
C TYR A 26 3.52 20.23 -7.20
N VAL A 27 3.02 19.50 -6.20
CA VAL A 27 3.49 19.59 -4.81
C VAL A 27 3.67 18.20 -4.22
N GLN A 28 4.66 18.06 -3.34
CA GLN A 28 4.82 16.87 -2.49
C GLN A 28 4.12 17.05 -1.14
N GLY A 29 3.99 15.96 -0.39
CA GLY A 29 3.41 15.99 0.95
C GLY A 29 1.89 16.17 0.95
N ALA A 30 1.21 15.47 0.03
CA ALA A 30 -0.24 15.31 0.13
C ALA A 30 -0.58 14.71 1.51
N ALA A 31 -1.60 15.24 2.18
CA ALA A 31 -2.03 14.73 3.49
C ALA A 31 -2.57 13.29 3.41
N ARG A 32 -2.95 12.86 2.20
CA ARG A 32 -3.48 11.53 1.93
C ARG A 32 -2.35 10.52 1.77
N ARG A 33 -2.60 9.30 2.20
CA ARG A 33 -1.70 8.17 1.98
C ARG A 33 -1.90 7.61 0.58
N PHE A 34 -0.81 7.19 -0.04
CA PHE A 34 -0.85 6.44 -1.28
C PHE A 34 -1.25 4.99 -0.99
N ARG A 35 -2.27 4.48 -1.67
CA ARG A 35 -2.76 3.10 -1.48
C ARG A 35 -2.59 2.26 -2.74
N LEU A 36 -1.95 1.10 -2.61
CA LEU A 36 -1.88 0.06 -3.63
C LEU A 36 -2.72 -1.12 -3.21
N ARG A 37 -3.50 -1.66 -4.14
CA ARG A 37 -4.22 -2.92 -3.98
C ARG A 37 -3.66 -3.91 -5.00
N ALA A 38 -3.33 -5.12 -4.57
CA ALA A 38 -2.70 -6.11 -5.43
C ALA A 38 -3.31 -7.50 -5.25
N ALA A 39 -3.44 -8.22 -6.37
CA ALA A 39 -3.99 -9.56 -6.42
C ALA A 39 -3.07 -10.48 -7.27
N GLY A 40 -3.46 -11.75 -7.38
CA GLY A 40 -2.68 -12.73 -8.15
C GLY A 40 -1.33 -13.04 -7.52
N LEU A 41 -1.28 -13.12 -6.18
CA LEU A 41 -0.04 -13.36 -5.46
C LEU A 41 0.59 -14.69 -5.86
N ARG A 42 1.89 -14.65 -6.16
CA ARG A 42 2.69 -15.81 -6.52
C ARG A 42 4.05 -15.78 -5.83
N PHE A 43 4.32 -16.80 -5.04
CA PHE A 43 5.66 -16.97 -4.45
C PHE A 43 6.66 -17.48 -5.49
N VAL A 44 7.84 -16.85 -5.48
CA VAL A 44 9.00 -17.26 -6.26
C VAL A 44 10.15 -17.47 -5.27
N GLY A 45 10.52 -18.73 -5.08
CA GLY A 45 11.69 -19.12 -4.31
C GLY A 45 12.96 -19.11 -5.16
N GLY A 46 14.11 -19.15 -4.49
CA GLY A 46 15.41 -19.27 -5.13
C GLY A 46 16.48 -18.46 -4.44
N TYR A 47 17.67 -18.48 -5.03
CA TYR A 47 18.81 -17.69 -4.58
C TYR A 47 19.24 -16.74 -5.70
N GLU A 48 19.66 -15.54 -5.33
CA GLU A 48 20.23 -14.55 -6.25
C GLU A 48 21.72 -14.36 -5.93
N SER A 49 22.56 -14.33 -6.96
CA SER A 49 23.98 -13.98 -6.79
C SER A 49 24.11 -12.46 -6.80
N ARG A 50 24.59 -11.88 -5.70
CA ARG A 50 24.88 -10.45 -5.56
C ARG A 50 26.29 -10.28 -4.99
N ASP A 51 27.12 -9.50 -5.69
CA ASP A 51 28.51 -9.21 -5.28
C ASP A 51 29.33 -10.48 -4.95
N GLY A 52 29.11 -11.57 -5.69
CA GLY A 52 29.78 -12.86 -5.49
C GLY A 52 29.29 -13.66 -4.28
N ARG A 53 28.22 -13.20 -3.59
CA ARG A 53 27.54 -13.92 -2.52
C ARG A 53 26.19 -14.42 -3.01
N LEU A 54 25.81 -15.59 -2.50
CA LEU A 54 24.49 -16.16 -2.75
C LEU A 54 23.54 -15.69 -1.65
N ASP A 55 22.57 -14.85 -2.00
CA ASP A 55 21.57 -14.33 -1.08
C ASP A 55 20.22 -15.02 -1.33
N ASP A 56 19.40 -15.11 -0.28
CA ASP A 56 18.03 -15.60 -0.38
C ASP A 56 17.22 -14.65 -1.29
N GLY A 57 16.84 -15.14 -2.47
CA GLY A 57 16.16 -14.39 -3.53
C GLY A 57 14.65 -14.47 -3.48
N GLN A 58 14.10 -14.98 -2.37
CA GLN A 58 12.66 -15.14 -2.15
C GLN A 58 11.90 -13.83 -2.35
N ARG A 59 10.84 -13.92 -3.16
CA ARG A 59 9.94 -12.80 -3.43
C ARG A 59 8.52 -13.28 -3.67
N ILE A 60 7.56 -12.40 -3.44
CA ILE A 60 6.17 -12.59 -3.86
C ILE A 60 5.90 -11.60 -4.98
N LEU A 61 5.34 -12.09 -6.08
CA LEU A 61 4.92 -11.29 -7.21
C LEU A 61 3.41 -11.09 -7.15
N ALA A 62 2.93 -9.92 -7.53
CA ALA A 62 1.51 -9.62 -7.63
C ALA A 62 1.27 -8.57 -8.72
N GLU A 63 0.02 -8.46 -9.15
CA GLU A 63 -0.44 -7.38 -10.03
C GLU A 63 -1.18 -6.34 -9.20
N ALA A 64 -0.71 -5.09 -9.24
CA ALA A 64 -1.21 -4.02 -8.40
C ALA A 64 -1.88 -2.90 -9.20
N HIS A 65 -2.78 -2.17 -8.55
CA HIS A 65 -3.38 -0.93 -9.02
C HIS A 65 -3.48 0.08 -7.88
N VAL A 66 -3.67 1.36 -8.23
CA VAL A 66 -3.90 2.42 -7.24
C VAL A 66 -5.35 2.33 -6.76
N ALA A 67 -5.56 2.22 -5.46
CA ALA A 67 -6.90 1.95 -4.90
C ALA A 67 -7.87 3.14 -5.01
N ASP A 68 -7.40 4.37 -4.81
CA ASP A 68 -8.24 5.59 -4.78
C ASP A 68 -7.81 6.65 -5.79
N GLY A 69 -7.52 6.20 -7.00
CA GLY A 69 -7.20 7.08 -8.11
C GLY A 69 -6.23 6.45 -9.07
N SER A 70 -5.21 7.21 -9.47
CA SER A 70 -4.34 6.80 -10.56
C SER A 70 -2.89 7.23 -10.36
N LEU A 71 -1.98 6.54 -11.05
CA LEU A 71 -0.58 6.90 -11.12
C LEU A 71 -0.25 7.36 -12.54
N ARG A 72 0.43 8.50 -12.68
CA ARG A 72 0.79 9.11 -13.96
C ARG A 72 2.24 9.59 -13.96
N ARG A 73 2.74 9.93 -15.14
CA ARG A 73 4.01 10.62 -15.33
C ARG A 73 3.75 12.11 -15.45
N ALA A 74 4.42 12.95 -14.67
CA ALA A 74 4.21 14.39 -14.77
C ALA A 74 4.70 14.92 -16.13
N GLY A 75 3.87 15.73 -16.79
CA GLY A 75 4.16 16.26 -18.13
C GLY A 75 3.93 15.30 -19.29
N THR A 76 3.49 14.06 -19.04
CA THR A 76 3.18 13.08 -20.08
C THR A 76 1.74 12.62 -19.95
N ASP A 77 1.08 12.38 -21.07
CA ASP A 77 -0.24 11.76 -21.07
C ASP A 77 -0.16 10.27 -20.77
N GLY A 78 -1.24 9.74 -20.20
CA GLY A 78 -1.38 8.33 -19.91
C GLY A 78 -1.37 8.00 -18.43
N GLU A 79 -2.14 6.97 -18.11
CA GLU A 79 -2.30 6.41 -16.79
C GLU A 79 -1.54 5.09 -16.71
N ALA A 80 -0.90 4.83 -15.57
CA ALA A 80 -0.33 3.54 -15.28
C ALA A 80 -1.47 2.51 -15.27
N GLY A 81 -1.38 1.51 -16.13
CA GLY A 81 -2.25 0.34 -16.05
C GLY A 81 -1.84 -0.57 -14.88
N ALA A 82 -1.92 -1.87 -15.09
CA ALA A 82 -1.42 -2.87 -14.15
C ALA A 82 0.05 -2.60 -13.76
N ILE A 83 0.31 -2.49 -12.46
CA ILE A 83 1.64 -2.24 -11.89
C ILE A 83 2.20 -3.58 -11.41
N GLY A 84 3.33 -4.02 -11.97
CA GLY A 84 4.01 -5.22 -11.47
C GLY A 84 4.57 -4.98 -10.07
N LEU A 85 4.00 -5.64 -9.06
CA LEU A 85 4.43 -5.55 -7.67
C LEU A 85 5.36 -6.71 -7.29
N VAL A 86 6.50 -6.37 -6.70
CA VAL A 86 7.44 -7.32 -6.10
C VAL A 86 7.54 -7.04 -4.61
N LEU A 87 7.17 -8.00 -3.78
CA LEU A 87 7.42 -7.99 -2.35
C LEU A 87 8.71 -8.75 -2.07
N ARG A 88 9.66 -8.09 -1.42
CA ARG A 88 10.94 -8.67 -0.99
C ARG A 88 11.07 -8.65 0.50
N ARG A 89 11.80 -9.63 1.03
CA ARG A 89 12.19 -9.64 2.44
C ARG A 89 13.39 -8.72 2.65
N LEU A 90 13.33 -7.86 3.66
CA LEU A 90 14.49 -7.13 4.15
C LEU A 90 15.48 -8.10 4.80
N ALA A 91 16.78 -7.81 4.66
CA ALA A 91 17.78 -8.48 5.48
C ALA A 91 17.51 -8.17 6.95
N ALA A 92 17.63 -9.17 7.83
CA ALA A 92 17.51 -8.95 9.26
C ALA A 92 18.61 -7.97 9.71
N SER A 93 18.20 -6.84 10.27
CA SER A 93 19.08 -5.83 10.87
C SER A 93 18.72 -5.67 12.36
N GLY A 94 19.66 -5.19 13.16
CA GLY A 94 19.45 -4.91 14.58
C GLY A 94 18.55 -3.70 14.85
N GLU A 95 18.20 -2.92 13.82
CA GLU A 95 17.24 -1.81 13.89
C GLU A 95 15.82 -2.26 13.52
N PRO A 96 14.77 -1.60 14.04
CA PRO A 96 13.40 -1.90 13.65
C PRO A 96 13.24 -1.73 12.13
N PRO A 97 12.84 -2.78 11.39
CA PRO A 97 12.80 -2.74 9.94
C PRO A 97 11.71 -1.76 9.48
N ARG A 98 12.11 -0.70 8.80
CA ARG A 98 11.16 0.20 8.12
C ARG A 98 10.73 -0.45 6.81
N LEU A 99 9.42 -0.64 6.65
CA LEU A 99 8.85 -1.13 5.42
C LEU A 99 8.98 -0.06 4.34
N LEU A 100 9.54 -0.41 3.18
CA LEU A 100 9.83 0.54 2.10
C LEU A 100 8.97 0.23 0.88
N LEU A 101 8.61 1.27 0.15
CA LEU A 101 7.96 1.18 -1.16
C LEU A 101 8.74 2.02 -2.17
N MET A 102 9.01 1.44 -3.33
CA MET A 102 9.55 2.11 -4.49
C MET A 102 8.57 1.97 -5.65
N LEU A 103 8.27 3.06 -6.35
CA LEU A 103 7.44 3.07 -7.54
C LEU A 103 8.18 3.75 -8.67
N GLY A 104 8.05 3.24 -9.89
CA GLY A 104 8.66 3.87 -11.04
C GLY A 104 8.22 3.25 -12.35
N TYR A 105 8.91 3.65 -13.41
CA TYR A 105 8.88 2.98 -14.69
C TYR A 105 10.25 2.38 -14.94
N ARG A 106 10.27 1.19 -15.54
CA ARG A 106 11.51 0.54 -15.98
C ARG A 106 11.36 0.12 -17.43
N GLN A 107 12.48 0.09 -18.14
CA GLN A 107 12.52 -0.42 -19.50
C GLN A 107 12.39 -1.95 -19.47
N GLU A 108 11.40 -2.48 -20.17
CA GLU A 108 11.20 -3.91 -20.38
C GLU A 108 11.00 -4.15 -21.89
N GLY A 109 12.09 -4.56 -22.57
CA GLY A 109 12.14 -4.59 -24.04
C GLY A 109 12.11 -3.17 -24.61
N ASP A 110 11.17 -2.90 -25.52
CA ASP A 110 10.98 -1.59 -26.14
C ASP A 110 9.95 -0.71 -25.39
N ALA A 111 9.33 -1.21 -24.32
CA ALA A 111 8.31 -0.50 -23.57
C ALA A 111 8.79 -0.10 -22.16
N GLU A 112 8.37 1.08 -21.70
CA GLU A 112 8.44 1.43 -20.28
C GLU A 112 7.21 0.86 -19.56
N VAL A 113 7.44 0.01 -18.56
CA VAL A 113 6.37 -0.59 -17.76
C VAL A 113 6.39 -0.06 -16.33
N PRO A 114 5.22 0.20 -15.73
CA PRO A 114 5.15 0.62 -14.34
C PRO A 114 5.49 -0.55 -13.41
N PHE A 115 6.26 -0.27 -12.37
CA PHE A 115 6.62 -1.26 -11.36
C PHE A 115 6.47 -0.69 -9.95
N ALA A 116 6.26 -1.59 -9.00
CA ALA A 116 6.35 -1.33 -7.58
C ALA A 116 7.22 -2.39 -6.90
N GLU A 117 8.07 -1.97 -5.98
CA GLU A 117 8.88 -2.87 -5.17
C GLU A 117 8.71 -2.51 -3.69
N ALA A 118 8.24 -3.47 -2.91
CA ALA A 118 8.04 -3.31 -1.48
C ALA A 118 9.03 -4.19 -0.70
N PHE A 119 9.66 -3.61 0.31
CA PHE A 119 10.60 -4.32 1.17
C PHE A 119 9.97 -4.50 2.54
N LEU A 120 9.70 -5.76 2.89
CA LEU A 120 8.96 -6.14 4.08
C LEU A 120 9.88 -6.65 5.17
N ALA A 121 9.51 -6.41 6.42
CA ALA A 121 10.14 -7.03 7.57
C ALA A 121 10.03 -8.57 7.46
N PRO A 122 11.06 -9.34 7.89
CA PRO A 122 11.04 -10.80 7.79
C PRO A 122 9.75 -11.45 8.31
N ALA A 123 9.32 -11.07 9.51
CA ALA A 123 8.10 -11.61 10.12
C ALA A 123 6.83 -11.35 9.29
N VAL A 124 6.72 -10.16 8.68
CA VAL A 124 5.56 -9.81 7.84
C VAL A 124 5.59 -10.60 6.53
N PHE A 125 6.77 -10.72 5.91
CA PHE A 125 6.95 -11.50 4.68
C PHE A 125 6.62 -12.98 4.90
N ASP A 126 7.13 -13.57 5.98
CA ASP A 126 6.93 -14.97 6.28
C ASP A 126 5.46 -15.27 6.67
N ALA A 127 4.79 -14.36 7.39
CA ALA A 127 3.36 -14.46 7.68
C ALA A 127 2.50 -14.38 6.40
N LEU A 128 2.73 -13.39 5.54
CA LEU A 128 2.03 -13.25 4.27
C LEU A 128 2.25 -14.47 3.37
N LYS A 129 3.48 -14.98 3.31
CA LYS A 129 3.79 -16.20 2.56
C LYS A 129 3.01 -17.40 3.08
N ALA A 130 2.95 -17.60 4.39
CA ALA A 130 2.20 -18.70 5.00
C ALA A 130 0.70 -18.60 4.65
N ASP A 131 0.10 -17.43 4.83
CA ASP A 131 -1.32 -17.19 4.54
C ASP A 131 -1.63 -17.28 3.05
N MET A 132 -0.71 -16.85 2.17
CA MET A 132 -0.87 -17.01 0.73
C MET A 132 -0.85 -18.48 0.32
N LEU A 133 0.05 -19.28 0.89
CA LEU A 133 0.14 -20.71 0.60
C LEU A 133 -1.07 -21.51 1.11
N THR A 134 -1.76 -21.01 2.14
CA THR A 134 -3.01 -21.61 2.66
C THR A 134 -4.28 -21.02 2.04
N GLY A 135 -4.15 -20.05 1.12
CA GLY A 135 -5.28 -19.40 0.43
C GLY A 135 -6.01 -18.32 1.25
N LEU A 136 -5.45 -17.95 2.41
CA LEU A 136 -5.94 -16.87 3.29
C LEU A 136 -5.50 -15.48 2.82
N ALA A 137 -4.44 -15.39 2.01
CA ALA A 137 -3.97 -14.14 1.40
C ALA A 137 -4.00 -14.22 -0.13
N GLN A 138 -5.09 -13.73 -0.73
CA GLN A 138 -5.29 -13.66 -2.18
C GLN A 138 -5.25 -12.23 -2.71
N GLU A 139 -5.45 -11.27 -1.81
CA GLU A 139 -5.37 -9.85 -2.08
C GLU A 139 -4.61 -9.16 -0.96
N ILE A 140 -3.82 -8.15 -1.31
CA ILE A 140 -3.14 -7.27 -0.37
C ILE A 140 -3.48 -5.81 -0.63
N THR A 141 -3.51 -5.04 0.45
CA THR A 141 -3.57 -3.58 0.42
C THR A 141 -2.37 -3.00 1.16
N LEU A 142 -1.65 -2.09 0.51
CA LEU A 142 -0.52 -1.34 1.08
C LEU A 142 -0.92 0.12 1.20
N SER A 143 -0.66 0.72 2.36
CA SER A 143 -0.79 2.16 2.58
C SER A 143 0.58 2.75 2.88
N ALA A 144 0.98 3.78 2.15
CA ALA A 144 2.30 4.36 2.25
C ALA A 144 2.30 5.89 2.18
N THR A 145 3.21 6.50 2.95
CA THR A 145 3.62 7.88 2.73
C THR A 145 4.75 7.88 1.70
N THR A 146 4.58 8.62 0.60
CA THR A 146 5.49 8.58 -0.55
C THR A 146 5.96 9.97 -0.97
N SER A 147 7.04 10.02 -1.74
CA SER A 147 7.52 11.22 -2.42
C SER A 147 6.80 11.50 -3.75
N LEU A 148 5.63 10.89 -3.98
CA LEU A 148 4.83 11.15 -5.17
C LEU A 148 4.33 12.59 -5.16
N TRP A 149 4.12 13.12 -6.36
CA TRP A 149 3.63 14.46 -6.58
C TRP A 149 2.12 14.44 -6.79
N VAL A 150 1.45 15.50 -6.38
CA VAL A 150 0.05 15.77 -6.73
C VAL A 150 -0.03 17.14 -7.38
N ARG A 151 -1.07 17.40 -8.17
CA ARG A 151 -1.28 18.78 -8.65
C ARG A 151 -1.62 19.69 -7.48
N GLU A 152 -1.17 20.94 -7.54
CA GLU A 152 -1.40 21.91 -6.47
C GLU A 152 -2.91 22.17 -6.23
N GLU A 153 -3.70 22.17 -7.31
CA GLU A 153 -5.17 22.28 -7.27
C GLU A 153 -5.86 21.11 -6.55
N ASP A 154 -5.28 19.92 -6.65
CA ASP A 154 -5.84 18.67 -6.09
C ASP A 154 -5.41 18.44 -4.63
N ARG A 155 -4.49 19.27 -4.11
CA ARG A 155 -3.90 19.10 -2.76
C ARG A 155 -4.96 19.09 -1.66
N ALA A 156 -6.01 19.90 -1.81
CA ALA A 156 -7.06 20.08 -0.81
C ALA A 156 -8.31 19.22 -1.08
N LEU A 157 -8.25 18.27 -2.01
CA LEU A 157 -9.36 17.35 -2.26
C LEU A 157 -9.69 16.56 -0.99
N ALA A 158 -10.98 16.51 -0.67
CA ALA A 158 -11.49 15.76 0.46
C ALA A 158 -11.21 14.25 0.32
N GLU A 159 -11.18 13.55 1.45
CA GLU A 159 -11.14 12.08 1.45
C GLU A 159 -12.32 11.51 0.66
N GLY A 160 -12.11 10.35 0.01
CA GLY A 160 -13.10 9.72 -0.86
C GLY A 160 -13.12 10.21 -2.32
N HIS A 161 -12.43 11.30 -2.65
CA HIS A 161 -12.26 11.72 -4.05
C HIS A 161 -11.08 11.00 -4.70
N SER A 162 -11.19 10.66 -5.98
CA SER A 162 -10.07 10.09 -6.75
C SER A 162 -8.92 11.10 -6.84
N LEU A 163 -7.70 10.68 -6.47
CA LEU A 163 -6.50 11.52 -6.51
C LEU A 163 -5.50 10.98 -7.53
N VAL A 164 -5.00 11.87 -8.38
CA VAL A 164 -3.97 11.54 -9.36
C VAL A 164 -2.59 11.77 -8.76
N TRP A 165 -1.81 10.71 -8.69
CA TRP A 165 -0.42 10.73 -8.23
C TRP A 165 0.53 10.78 -9.41
N TYR A 166 1.62 11.53 -9.27
CA TYR A 166 2.57 11.76 -10.35
C TYR A 166 3.98 11.36 -9.94
N LEU A 167 4.64 10.62 -10.83
CA LEU A 167 6.09 10.47 -10.82
C LEU A 167 6.73 11.65 -11.55
N ALA A 168 7.80 12.19 -10.97
CA ALA A 168 8.51 13.31 -11.57
C ALA A 168 9.43 12.82 -12.70
N PRO A 169 9.52 13.57 -13.80
CA PRO A 169 10.66 13.47 -14.69
C PRO A 169 11.96 13.86 -13.98
N ASP A 170 13.09 13.41 -14.52
CA ASP A 170 14.42 13.87 -14.16
C ASP A 170 14.66 15.32 -14.64
N ALA A 171 15.80 15.91 -14.27
CA ALA A 171 16.11 17.31 -14.56
C ALA A 171 16.03 17.65 -16.07
N ASP A 172 16.38 16.68 -16.91
CA ASP A 172 16.40 16.81 -18.37
C ASP A 172 15.05 16.45 -19.04
N GLY A 173 14.06 16.00 -18.26
CA GLY A 173 12.75 15.61 -18.78
C GLY A 173 12.73 14.29 -19.55
N ARG A 174 13.80 13.48 -19.47
CA ARG A 174 14.03 12.30 -20.31
C ARG A 174 13.66 11.00 -19.63
N ALA A 175 13.95 10.89 -18.33
CA ALA A 175 13.66 9.69 -17.55
C ALA A 175 12.67 10.01 -16.43
N ILE A 176 11.98 8.99 -15.94
CA ILE A 176 11.11 9.12 -14.77
C ILE A 176 11.90 8.74 -13.53
N VAL A 177 11.92 9.63 -12.54
CA VAL A 177 12.56 9.40 -11.25
C VAL A 177 11.63 8.51 -10.39
N PRO A 178 12.11 7.35 -9.91
CA PRO A 178 11.32 6.51 -9.01
C PRO A 178 10.96 7.23 -7.71
N ALA A 179 9.69 7.19 -7.34
CA ALA A 179 9.24 7.64 -6.03
C ALA A 179 9.59 6.60 -4.96
N ARG A 180 9.90 7.10 -3.77
CA ARG A 180 10.17 6.26 -2.59
C ARG A 180 9.19 6.61 -1.48
N GLY A 181 8.90 5.65 -0.64
CA GLY A 181 8.00 5.83 0.48
C GLY A 181 8.20 4.81 1.59
N PHE A 182 7.52 5.06 2.69
CA PHE A 182 7.44 4.17 3.83
C PHE A 182 6.04 3.56 3.86
N ILE A 183 5.96 2.24 3.93
CA ILE A 183 4.69 1.54 4.11
C ILE A 183 4.32 1.65 5.58
N GLU A 184 3.14 2.20 5.85
CA GLU A 184 2.60 2.39 7.18
C GLU A 184 1.72 1.21 7.62
N SER A 185 0.97 0.64 6.68
CA SER A 185 0.20 -0.58 6.90
C SER A 185 0.20 -1.48 5.67
N ILE A 186 0.12 -2.78 5.95
CA ILE A 186 -0.07 -3.85 4.99
C ILE A 186 -1.16 -4.77 5.56
N GLU A 187 -2.18 -5.01 4.77
CA GLU A 187 -3.32 -5.85 5.11
C GLU A 187 -3.52 -6.86 3.98
N TRP A 188 -3.95 -8.07 4.30
CA TRP A 188 -4.29 -9.08 3.30
C TRP A 188 -5.54 -9.85 3.70
N SER A 189 -6.27 -10.29 2.68
CA SER A 189 -7.54 -10.98 2.86
C SER A 189 -7.71 -12.10 1.83
N SER A 190 -8.66 -12.98 2.12
CA SER A 190 -9.19 -13.93 1.15
C SER A 190 -10.24 -13.24 0.28
N GLN A 191 -10.27 -13.55 -1.03
CA GLN A 191 -11.27 -13.02 -1.96
C GLN A 191 -12.71 -13.42 -1.60
N LEU A 192 -12.91 -14.38 -0.68
CA LEU A 192 -14.23 -14.76 -0.16
C LEU A 192 -14.96 -13.61 0.55
N HIS A 193 -14.28 -12.49 0.86
CA HIS A 193 -14.87 -11.33 1.54
C HIS A 193 -15.07 -10.11 0.62
N HIS A 194 -15.56 -10.33 -0.61
CA HIS A 194 -16.19 -9.25 -1.36
C HIS A 194 -17.71 -9.40 -1.28
N GLU A 195 -18.29 -8.96 -0.17
CA GLU A 195 -19.70 -8.62 -0.15
C GLU A 195 -19.84 -7.28 -0.91
N PRO A 196 -20.50 -7.22 -2.07
CA PRO A 196 -20.81 -5.96 -2.69
C PRO A 196 -21.80 -5.23 -1.79
N ALA A 197 -21.47 -3.98 -1.43
CA ALA A 197 -22.37 -3.08 -0.73
C ALA A 197 -23.78 -3.19 -1.35
N ALA A 198 -24.72 -3.63 -0.52
CA ALA A 198 -26.09 -3.93 -0.91
C ALA A 198 -26.66 -2.81 -1.78
N VAL A 199 -26.83 -3.11 -3.06
CA VAL A 199 -27.73 -2.36 -3.94
C VAL A 199 -29.10 -2.47 -3.29
N GLY A 200 -29.66 -1.32 -2.90
CA GLY A 200 -30.96 -1.25 -2.26
C GLY A 200 -32.00 -2.08 -3.02
N ALA A 201 -32.46 -3.16 -2.39
CA ALA A 201 -33.63 -3.88 -2.83
C ALA A 201 -34.88 -3.25 -2.17
N PRO A 202 -35.98 -3.07 -2.92
CA PRO A 202 -37.19 -2.47 -2.41
C PRO A 202 -37.88 -3.40 -1.41
N THR A 203 -38.48 -2.78 -0.39
CA THR A 203 -39.32 -3.40 0.62
C THR A 203 -40.45 -4.22 -0.02
N ALA A 204 -40.48 -5.52 0.28
CA ALA A 204 -41.69 -6.34 0.20
C ALA A 204 -41.77 -7.21 1.45
N GLN A 205 -42.83 -6.98 2.24
CA GLN A 205 -43.13 -7.66 3.49
C GLN A 205 -43.85 -9.00 3.24
N ALA A 206 -43.55 -9.93 4.15
CA ALA A 206 -44.36 -11.05 4.67
C ALA A 206 -44.50 -12.35 3.84
N ALA A 207 -43.90 -13.43 4.34
CA ALA A 207 -44.57 -14.45 5.16
C ALA A 207 -43.57 -15.52 5.68
N ALA A 208 -43.79 -15.99 6.91
CA ALA A 208 -42.90 -16.81 7.74
C ALA A 208 -42.89 -18.33 7.41
N VAL A 209 -41.80 -19.02 7.77
CA VAL A 209 -41.68 -20.29 8.56
C VAL A 209 -40.16 -20.55 8.82
N PRO A 210 -39.76 -21.14 9.99
CA PRO A 210 -38.47 -20.89 10.64
C PRO A 210 -37.42 -22.02 10.53
N ASP A 211 -36.28 -21.78 11.18
CA ASP A 211 -35.14 -22.63 11.55
C ASP A 211 -34.09 -22.96 10.48
N GLN A 212 -33.00 -22.18 10.50
CA GLN A 212 -31.67 -22.75 10.75
C GLN A 212 -30.75 -21.69 11.36
N ASP A 213 -30.60 -21.77 12.69
CA ASP A 213 -29.48 -21.22 13.47
C ASP A 213 -28.15 -21.60 12.81
N SER A 214 -27.32 -20.60 12.44
CA SER A 214 -25.85 -20.72 12.50
C SER A 214 -25.06 -19.47 12.04
N ASP A 215 -25.56 -18.24 12.23
CA ASP A 215 -24.75 -17.03 11.91
C ASP A 215 -24.67 -15.98 13.05
N GLU A 216 -25.45 -16.11 14.13
CA GLU A 216 -25.43 -15.16 15.26
C GLU A 216 -24.39 -15.51 16.35
N ASP A 217 -24.01 -16.79 16.49
CA ASP A 217 -23.07 -17.25 17.53
C ASP A 217 -21.62 -16.74 17.35
N TRP A 218 -21.18 -16.45 16.13
CA TRP A 218 -19.80 -16.03 15.84
C TRP A 218 -19.55 -14.55 16.15
N GLN A 219 -20.55 -13.70 15.93
CA GLN A 219 -20.44 -12.26 16.21
C GLN A 219 -20.59 -11.95 17.70
N GLU A 220 -21.48 -12.64 18.42
CA GLU A 220 -21.56 -12.53 19.88
C GLU A 220 -20.29 -13.05 20.56
N SER A 221 -19.74 -14.20 20.13
CA SER A 221 -18.49 -14.75 20.66
C SER A 221 -17.30 -13.78 20.52
N SER A 222 -17.18 -13.09 19.38
CA SER A 222 -16.10 -12.13 19.12
C SER A 222 -16.23 -10.85 19.97
N ALA A 223 -17.45 -10.35 20.14
CA ALA A 223 -17.75 -9.18 20.98
C ALA A 223 -17.52 -9.47 22.47
N GLU A 224 -17.93 -10.65 22.96
CA GLU A 224 -17.67 -11.11 24.33
C GLU A 224 -16.16 -11.27 24.59
N GLN A 225 -15.40 -11.81 23.62
CA GLN A 225 -13.94 -11.95 23.70
C GLN A 225 -13.23 -10.59 23.74
N LEU A 226 -13.63 -9.63 22.90
CA LEU A 226 -13.11 -8.26 22.91
C LEU A 226 -13.40 -7.56 24.24
N ARG A 227 -14.61 -7.74 24.80
CA ARG A 227 -14.98 -7.19 26.12
C ARG A 227 -14.17 -7.81 27.26
N ARG A 228 -13.88 -9.12 27.18
CA ARG A 228 -13.04 -9.83 28.15
C ARG A 228 -11.56 -9.41 28.09
N ILE A 229 -11.03 -9.19 26.89
CA ILE A 229 -9.66 -8.68 26.67
C ILE A 229 -9.52 -7.24 27.19
N ASN A 230 -10.51 -6.38 26.90
CA ASN A 230 -10.48 -5.00 27.38
C ASN A 230 -10.55 -4.93 28.92
N TRP A 231 -11.30 -5.84 29.55
CA TRP A 231 -11.33 -5.97 31.01
C TRP A 231 -10.00 -6.45 31.58
N SER A 232 -9.40 -7.51 31.03
CA SER A 232 -8.13 -8.04 31.53
C SER A 232 -6.99 -7.03 31.38
N PHE A 233 -6.97 -6.25 30.30
CA PHE A 233 -6.01 -5.18 30.07
C PHE A 233 -6.16 -4.05 31.10
N LYS A 234 -7.41 -3.68 31.43
CA LYS A 234 -7.67 -2.67 32.46
C LYS A 234 -7.20 -3.13 33.84
N GLN A 235 -7.34 -4.41 34.18
CA GLN A 235 -6.80 -4.94 35.44
C GLN A 235 -5.27 -5.01 35.46
N LEU A 236 -4.64 -5.37 34.34
CA LEU A 236 -3.18 -5.36 34.21
C LEU A 236 -2.61 -3.96 34.41
N LEU A 237 -3.22 -2.94 33.79
CA LEU A 237 -2.82 -1.53 33.98
C LEU A 237 -2.98 -1.08 35.43
N LEU A 238 -4.05 -1.50 36.10
CA LEU A 238 -4.31 -1.15 37.49
C LEU A 238 -3.28 -1.78 38.44
N LEU A 239 -2.89 -3.03 38.18
CA LEU A 239 -1.85 -3.72 38.94
C LEU A 239 -0.46 -3.10 38.70
N LEU A 240 -0.15 -2.73 37.45
CA LEU A 240 1.09 -2.03 37.11
C LEU A 240 1.17 -0.66 37.80
N ALA A 241 0.06 0.09 37.81
CA ALA A 241 -0.02 1.37 38.52
C ALA A 241 0.17 1.19 40.04
N PHE A 242 -0.41 0.15 40.63
CA PHE A 242 -0.23 -0.14 42.05
C PHE A 242 1.21 -0.54 42.38
N LEU A 243 1.86 -1.34 41.53
CA LEU A 243 3.27 -1.70 41.68
C LEU A 243 4.18 -0.46 41.58
N MET A 244 3.91 0.44 40.63
CA MET A 244 4.61 1.72 40.51
C MET A 244 4.46 2.58 41.77
N ILE A 245 3.27 2.63 42.36
CA ILE A 245 3.04 3.34 43.63
C ILE A 245 3.83 2.70 44.78
N ILE A 246 3.83 1.37 44.90
CA ILE A 246 4.61 0.68 45.95
C ILE A 246 6.11 0.94 45.81
N ILE A 247 6.64 0.92 44.59
CA ILE A 247 8.05 1.19 44.32
C ILE A 247 8.38 2.66 44.63
N ALA A 248 7.49 3.60 44.31
CA ALA A 248 7.70 5.03 44.55
C ALA A 248 7.58 5.44 46.03
N VAL A 249 6.89 4.64 46.85
CA VAL A 249 6.69 4.87 48.30
C VAL A 249 7.79 4.21 49.15
N LYS A 250 8.70 3.45 48.53
CA LYS A 250 9.84 2.82 49.18
C LYS A 250 11.14 3.56 48.89
#